data_AF-A0A9W9K9L8-F1
#
_entry.id   AF-A0A9W9K9L8-F1
#
_cell.length_a   1.000
_cell.length_b   1.000
_cell.length_c   1.000
_cell.angle_alpha   90.00
_cell.angle_beta   90.00
_cell.angle_gamma   90.00
#
_symmetry.space_group_name_H-M   'P 1'
#
loop_
_entity.id
_entity.type
_entity.pdbx_description
1 polymer ?
#
loop_
_entity_poly.entity_id
_entity_poly.type
_entity_poly.pdbx_seq_one_letter_code
_entity_poly.pdbx_strand_id
1 'polypeptide(L)'
;MLLINPLDANDITREAPARTKTFTGRFLYASELFRCPRGVGTPRQAKGTPSPVVYYCDSKSGAFTASRRTYLLRQSAILAWEYAVLDLLQFASHQQEGPESTPEGVFTYPEWNVSLEKWIERIITHTFAWFVVGRIMCDSRCRLASIIFVGLGFHSPSEWPPVFGKMKDAYTLRKLWGTFWHQMLRPTLTAVSKWITCGVLHLPKPSLLERYTNVFFVFLQSALLHTMLDMVAGIPLEFSGTVPFFTITTLGFMIEDGVQEVYKRVTGSNTQAISIWKRAVGYTWVISWVGVTATWFVHPNMQNTPPSKTSFIPYSFSDHVGAQSVAGFAVISGLVLIFRFGGEV
;
A
#
# COMPACT_ATOMS: atom_id res chain seq x y z
N MET A 1 0.63 -22.01 -0.16
CA MET A 1 0.81 -21.48 1.21
C MET A 1 1.23 -22.53 2.24
N LEU A 2 0.78 -23.79 2.18
CA LEU A 2 1.20 -24.85 3.13
C LEU A 2 2.69 -25.22 3.10
N LEU A 3 3.40 -24.94 2.00
CA LEU A 3 4.85 -25.17 1.86
C LEU A 3 5.72 -24.05 2.46
N ILE A 4 5.12 -22.91 2.78
CA ILE A 4 5.82 -21.63 3.04
C ILE A 4 5.70 -21.20 4.51
N ASN A 5 4.79 -21.82 5.24
CA ASN A 5 4.76 -21.76 6.68
C ASN A 5 4.32 -23.17 7.09
N PRO A 6 5.20 -24.03 7.64
CA PRO A 6 4.70 -25.18 8.36
C PRO A 6 3.99 -24.58 9.58
N LEU A 7 2.70 -24.27 9.40
CA LEU A 7 1.76 -24.41 10.49
C LEU A 7 2.10 -25.76 11.08
N ASP A 8 2.48 -25.79 12.36
CA ASP A 8 2.70 -27.08 13.02
C ASP A 8 1.49 -27.96 12.69
N ALA A 9 1.67 -29.25 12.48
CA ALA A 9 0.56 -30.14 12.15
C ALA A 9 -0.61 -29.92 13.13
N ASN A 10 -0.27 -29.57 14.38
CA ASN A 10 -1.16 -29.12 15.45
C ASN A 10 -1.94 -27.81 15.17
N ASP A 11 -1.31 -26.78 14.58
CA ASP A 11 -1.94 -25.50 14.20
C ASP A 11 -2.94 -25.68 13.04
N ILE A 12 -2.61 -26.55 12.08
CA ILE A 12 -3.54 -26.92 11.02
C ILE A 12 -4.72 -27.69 11.63
N THR A 13 -4.48 -28.67 12.49
CA THR A 13 -5.59 -29.46 13.10
C THR A 13 -6.44 -28.68 14.09
N ARG A 14 -5.90 -27.64 14.76
CA ARG A 14 -6.67 -26.79 15.67
C ARG A 14 -7.52 -25.75 14.97
N GLU A 15 -7.10 -25.27 13.80
CA GLU A 15 -7.75 -24.15 13.11
C GLU A 15 -8.40 -24.54 11.77
N ALA A 16 -8.10 -25.71 11.22
CA ALA A 16 -8.74 -26.16 9.99
C ALA A 16 -10.20 -26.54 10.30
N PRO A 17 -11.19 -25.83 9.73
CA PRO A 17 -12.59 -26.14 10.01
C PRO A 17 -12.90 -27.58 9.59
N ALA A 18 -13.82 -28.24 10.28
CA ALA A 18 -14.14 -29.66 10.08
C ALA A 18 -14.41 -30.05 8.61
N ARG A 19 -14.82 -29.09 7.78
CA ARG A 19 -14.97 -29.22 6.32
C ARG A 19 -13.69 -29.65 5.59
N THR A 20 -12.50 -29.37 6.11
CA THR A 20 -11.18 -29.73 5.54
C THR A 20 -10.84 -31.23 5.62
N LYS A 21 -11.73 -32.04 6.19
CA LYS A 21 -11.62 -33.51 6.16
C LYS A 21 -11.80 -34.08 4.74
N THR A 22 -12.51 -33.36 3.86
CA THR A 22 -12.73 -33.77 2.46
C THR A 22 -11.77 -33.05 1.51
N PHE A 23 -11.43 -33.66 0.38
CA PHE A 23 -10.63 -33.01 -0.67
C PHE A 23 -11.26 -31.69 -1.13
N THR A 24 -12.57 -31.71 -1.40
CA THR A 24 -13.34 -30.51 -1.78
C THR A 24 -13.27 -29.42 -0.71
N GLY A 25 -13.41 -29.78 0.57
CA GLY A 25 -13.31 -28.81 1.64
C GLY A 25 -11.89 -28.26 1.84
N ARG A 26 -10.84 -29.04 1.57
CA ARG A 26 -9.45 -28.53 1.52
C ARG A 26 -9.25 -27.57 0.36
N PHE A 27 -9.77 -27.91 -0.82
CA PHE A 27 -9.70 -27.05 -1.99
C PHE A 27 -10.44 -25.71 -1.76
N LEU A 28 -11.67 -25.76 -1.25
CA LEU A 28 -12.44 -24.57 -0.91
C LEU A 28 -11.73 -23.72 0.14
N TYR A 29 -11.17 -24.35 1.18
CA TYR A 29 -10.40 -23.65 2.20
C TYR A 29 -9.11 -23.02 1.66
N ALA A 30 -8.38 -23.72 0.79
CA ALA A 30 -7.22 -23.16 0.11
C ALA A 30 -7.63 -21.96 -0.77
N SER A 31 -8.73 -22.07 -1.52
CA SER A 31 -9.27 -20.97 -2.33
C SER A 31 -9.61 -19.74 -1.48
N GLU A 32 -10.12 -19.96 -0.26
CA GLU A 32 -10.47 -18.90 0.68
C GLU A 32 -9.21 -18.20 1.22
N LEU A 33 -8.15 -18.95 1.51
CA LEU A 33 -6.86 -18.37 1.90
C LEU A 33 -6.24 -17.50 0.80
N PHE A 34 -6.44 -17.87 -0.47
CA PHE A 34 -6.01 -17.05 -1.60
C PHE A 34 -6.88 -15.80 -1.80
N ARG A 35 -8.21 -15.92 -1.61
CA ARG A 35 -9.15 -14.81 -1.78
C ARG A 35 -9.10 -13.80 -0.62
N CYS A 36 -8.82 -14.27 0.59
CA CYS A 36 -8.78 -13.47 1.81
C CYS A 36 -7.41 -13.58 2.50
N PRO A 37 -6.31 -13.08 1.86
CA PRO A 37 -4.96 -13.26 2.38
C PRO A 37 -4.76 -12.61 3.75
N ARG A 38 -5.58 -11.61 4.10
CA ARG A 38 -5.56 -10.91 5.39
C ARG A 38 -6.27 -11.66 6.52
N GLY A 39 -7.01 -12.74 6.25
CA GLY A 39 -7.70 -13.54 7.27
C GLY A 39 -8.66 -12.73 8.15
N VAL A 40 -9.34 -11.73 7.59
CA VAL A 40 -10.20 -10.78 8.33
C VAL A 40 -11.27 -11.52 9.14
N GLY A 41 -11.43 -11.16 10.41
CA GLY A 41 -12.43 -11.77 11.29
C GLY A 41 -12.10 -13.20 11.73
N THR A 42 -10.88 -13.68 11.45
CA THR A 42 -10.41 -15.02 11.86
C THR A 42 -9.24 -14.91 12.86
N PRO A 43 -8.90 -15.98 13.60
CA PRO A 43 -7.70 -16.02 14.43
C PRO A 43 -6.39 -15.71 13.67
N ARG A 44 -6.39 -15.89 12.34
CA ARG A 44 -5.25 -15.62 11.45
C ARG A 44 -5.19 -14.20 10.92
N GLN A 45 -6.02 -13.28 11.43
CA GLN A 45 -6.07 -11.93 10.92
C GLN A 45 -4.68 -11.28 10.93
N ALA A 46 -4.28 -10.75 9.78
CA ALA A 46 -2.99 -10.13 9.59
C ALA A 46 -2.76 -8.99 10.58
N LYS A 47 -1.61 -8.97 11.25
CA LYS A 47 -1.21 -7.85 12.11
C LYS A 47 -1.18 -6.56 11.28
N GLY A 48 -1.76 -5.50 11.84
CA GLY A 48 -1.85 -4.20 11.17
C GLY A 48 -3.03 -4.06 10.20
N THR A 49 -3.91 -5.06 10.10
CA THR A 49 -5.19 -4.91 9.38
C THR A 49 -5.95 -3.70 9.94
N PRO A 50 -6.32 -2.71 9.11
CA PRO A 50 -7.06 -1.55 9.58
C PRO A 50 -8.39 -1.94 10.22
N SER A 51 -8.75 -1.24 11.29
CA SER A 51 -10.08 -1.37 11.87
C SER A 51 -11.17 -0.98 10.86
N PRO A 52 -12.39 -1.53 11.00
CA PRO A 52 -13.53 -1.06 10.22
C PRO A 52 -13.70 0.46 10.31
N VAL A 53 -14.18 1.06 9.23
CA VAL A 53 -14.46 2.50 9.18
C VAL A 53 -15.53 2.82 10.20
N VAL A 54 -15.32 3.87 11.01
CA VAL A 54 -16.26 4.30 12.07
C VAL A 54 -17.67 4.52 11.52
N TYR A 55 -17.79 5.00 10.28
CA TYR A 55 -19.07 5.15 9.56
C TYR A 55 -19.93 3.87 9.51
N TYR A 56 -19.29 2.69 9.50
CA TYR A 56 -19.99 1.41 9.45
C TYR A 56 -20.28 0.83 10.83
N CYS A 57 -19.84 1.47 11.90
CA CYS A 57 -19.93 0.95 13.25
C CYS A 57 -20.95 1.71 14.09
N ASP A 58 -21.62 0.99 14.99
CA ASP A 58 -22.41 1.60 16.05
C ASP A 58 -21.51 2.40 17.01
N SER A 59 -21.93 3.62 17.35
CA SER A 59 -21.10 4.55 18.12
C SER A 59 -20.90 4.16 19.57
N LYS A 60 -21.78 3.32 20.13
CA LYS A 60 -21.74 2.88 21.53
C LYS A 60 -21.00 1.56 21.70
N SER A 61 -21.30 0.58 20.84
CA SER A 61 -20.75 -0.78 20.91
C SER A 61 -19.50 -0.98 20.05
N GLY A 62 -19.25 -0.12 19.06
CA GLY A 62 -18.18 -0.30 18.09
C GLY A 62 -18.39 -1.46 17.11
N ALA A 63 -19.53 -2.16 17.20
CA ALA A 63 -19.86 -3.28 16.35
C ALA A 63 -20.18 -2.82 14.92
N PHE A 64 -19.83 -3.64 13.93
CA PHE A 64 -20.15 -3.38 12.53
C PHE A 64 -21.66 -3.56 12.30
N THR A 65 -22.34 -2.53 11.80
CA THR A 65 -23.81 -2.50 11.62
C THR A 65 -24.25 -2.12 10.22
N ALA A 66 -23.32 -1.79 9.31
CA ALA A 66 -23.68 -1.33 7.98
C ALA A 66 -24.37 -2.40 7.13
N SER A 67 -25.49 -2.04 6.51
CA SER A 67 -26.17 -2.90 5.54
C SER A 67 -25.33 -3.07 4.26
N ARG A 68 -25.58 -4.16 3.52
CA ARG A 68 -24.97 -4.39 2.20
C ARG A 68 -25.18 -3.19 1.26
N ARG A 69 -26.40 -2.62 1.23
CA ARG A 69 -26.72 -1.46 0.38
C ARG A 69 -25.90 -0.24 0.78
N THR A 70 -25.83 0.06 2.08
CA THR A 70 -25.05 1.18 2.61
C THR A 70 -23.56 1.05 2.26
N TYR A 71 -23.01 -0.15 2.42
CA TYR A 71 -21.62 -0.44 2.07
C TYR A 71 -21.38 -0.21 0.57
N LEU A 72 -22.18 -0.83 -0.30
CA LEU A 72 -22.01 -0.74 -1.75
C LEU A 72 -22.15 0.70 -2.27
N LEU A 73 -23.13 1.45 -1.75
CA LEU A 73 -23.29 2.87 -2.10
C LEU A 73 -22.05 3.68 -1.74
N ARG A 74 -21.52 3.51 -0.53
CA ARG A 74 -20.32 4.23 -0.08
C ARG A 74 -19.08 3.83 -0.89
N GLN A 75 -18.86 2.53 -1.14
CA GLN A 75 -17.71 2.09 -1.95
C GLN A 75 -17.79 2.62 -3.38
N SER A 76 -18.98 2.59 -3.99
CA SER A 76 -19.18 3.06 -5.36
C SER A 76 -18.99 4.59 -5.46
N ALA A 77 -19.48 5.34 -4.47
CA ALA A 77 -19.31 6.79 -4.44
C ALA A 77 -17.84 7.19 -4.30
N ILE A 78 -17.07 6.51 -3.43
CA ILE A 78 -15.64 6.78 -3.29
C ILE A 78 -14.88 6.35 -4.54
N LEU A 79 -15.20 5.21 -5.13
CA LEU A 79 -14.57 4.75 -6.37
C LEU A 79 -14.80 5.73 -7.53
N ALA A 80 -16.01 6.29 -7.65
CA ALA A 80 -16.32 7.30 -8.66
C ALA A 80 -15.52 8.60 -8.44
N TRP A 81 -15.35 9.02 -7.19
CA TRP A 81 -14.50 10.16 -6.84
C TRP A 81 -13.02 9.89 -7.13
N GLU A 82 -12.50 8.72 -6.74
CA GLU A 82 -11.13 8.28 -7.01
C GLU A 82 -10.86 8.25 -8.52
N TYR A 83 -11.83 7.80 -9.33
CA TYR A 83 -11.75 7.83 -10.79
C TYR A 83 -11.63 9.25 -11.32
N ALA A 84 -12.48 10.18 -10.85
CA ALA A 84 -12.44 11.58 -11.29
C ALA A 84 -11.11 12.26 -10.92
N VAL A 85 -10.53 11.94 -9.76
CA VAL A 85 -9.20 12.43 -9.39
C VAL A 85 -8.11 11.88 -10.31
N LEU A 86 -8.12 10.57 -10.60
CA LEU A 86 -7.16 9.98 -11.54
C LEU A 86 -7.31 10.55 -12.96
N ASP A 87 -8.54 10.83 -13.40
CA ASP A 87 -8.86 11.47 -14.67
C ASP A 87 -8.20 12.85 -14.80
N LEU A 88 -8.36 13.69 -13.78
CA LEU A 88 -7.72 15.01 -13.74
C LEU A 88 -6.19 14.92 -13.70
N LEU A 89 -5.64 13.96 -12.96
CA LEU A 89 -4.19 13.77 -12.86
C LEU A 89 -3.59 13.28 -14.18
N GLN A 90 -4.27 12.35 -14.86
CA GLN A 90 -3.86 11.89 -16.18
C GLN A 90 -3.93 13.03 -17.20
N PHE A 91 -5.03 13.79 -17.21
CA PHE A 91 -5.21 14.94 -18.08
C PHE A 91 -4.11 15.98 -17.88
N ALA A 92 -3.80 16.32 -16.63
CA ALA A 92 -2.73 17.26 -16.30
C ALA A 92 -1.35 16.74 -16.74
N SER A 93 -1.08 15.44 -16.57
CA SER A 93 0.15 14.81 -17.04
C SER A 93 0.31 14.92 -18.55
N HIS A 94 -0.75 14.59 -19.31
CA HIS A 94 -0.73 14.69 -20.78
C HIS A 94 -0.55 16.13 -21.27
N GLN A 95 -1.05 17.13 -20.54
CA GLN A 95 -0.81 18.53 -20.90
C GLN A 95 0.61 19.02 -20.60
N GLN A 96 1.29 18.37 -19.64
CA GLN A 96 2.69 18.67 -19.29
C GLN A 96 3.69 17.96 -20.21
N GLU A 97 3.27 16.91 -20.92
CA GLU A 97 4.05 16.27 -21.99
C GLU A 97 4.23 17.24 -23.17
N GLY A 98 5.22 18.12 -23.08
CA GLY A 98 5.66 18.97 -24.18
C GLY A 98 6.39 18.20 -25.28
N PRO A 99 6.82 18.90 -26.36
CA PRO A 99 7.61 18.32 -27.45
C PRO A 99 9.01 17.80 -27.03
N GLU A 100 9.42 18.00 -25.77
CA GLU A 100 10.66 17.51 -25.16
C GLU A 100 10.48 16.18 -24.39
N SER A 101 9.32 15.52 -24.50
CA SER A 101 9.17 14.16 -23.97
C SER A 101 10.24 13.24 -24.55
N THR A 102 10.83 12.41 -23.70
CA THR A 102 11.92 11.52 -24.12
C THR A 102 11.39 10.62 -25.24
N PRO A 103 12.06 10.56 -26.41
CA PRO A 103 11.58 9.75 -27.52
C PRO A 103 11.32 8.30 -27.08
N GLU A 104 10.25 7.68 -27.58
CA GLU A 104 9.95 6.28 -27.26
C GLU A 104 11.20 5.39 -27.41
N GLY A 105 11.53 4.64 -26.34
CA GLY A 105 12.69 3.75 -26.31
C GLY A 105 13.98 4.37 -25.75
N VAL A 106 14.00 5.67 -25.41
CA VAL A 106 15.13 6.29 -24.70
C VAL A 106 14.91 6.20 -23.19
N PHE A 107 15.56 5.21 -22.57
CA PHE A 107 15.48 4.99 -21.13
C PHE A 107 16.56 5.77 -20.39
N THR A 108 16.19 6.49 -19.33
CA THR A 108 17.14 7.28 -18.52
C THR A 108 17.23 6.79 -17.08
N TYR A 109 18.43 6.95 -16.50
CA TYR A 109 18.64 6.83 -15.06
C TYR A 109 18.42 8.19 -14.38
N PRO A 110 17.95 8.20 -13.13
CA PRO A 110 17.83 9.45 -12.38
C PRO A 110 19.21 10.08 -12.16
N GLU A 111 19.35 11.37 -12.51
CA GLU A 111 20.56 12.13 -12.22
C GLU A 111 20.66 12.45 -10.74
N TRP A 112 21.67 11.95 -10.03
CA TRP A 112 21.79 12.15 -8.57
C TRP A 112 22.43 13.49 -8.20
N ASN A 113 23.28 14.04 -9.07
CA ASN A 113 23.99 15.30 -8.84
C ASN A 113 23.19 16.49 -9.40
N VAL A 114 22.22 16.96 -8.63
CA VAL A 114 21.35 18.08 -8.97
C VAL A 114 21.30 19.11 -7.85
N SER A 115 20.86 20.33 -8.17
CA SER A 115 20.68 21.40 -7.18
C SER A 115 19.65 21.03 -6.09
N LEU A 116 19.73 21.71 -4.95
CA LEU A 116 18.77 21.53 -3.86
C LEU A 116 17.32 21.79 -4.30
N GLU A 117 17.11 22.78 -5.15
CA GLU A 117 15.79 23.12 -5.69
C GLU A 117 15.18 21.94 -6.48
N LYS A 118 15.96 21.32 -7.38
CA LYS A 118 15.55 20.11 -8.10
C LYS A 118 15.27 18.94 -7.16
N TRP A 119 16.04 18.81 -6.08
CA TRP A 119 15.77 17.80 -5.05
C TRP A 119 14.46 18.04 -4.31
N ILE A 120 14.15 19.30 -3.97
CA ILE A 120 12.88 19.67 -3.35
C ILE A 120 11.72 19.34 -4.30
N GLU A 121 11.84 19.73 -5.56
CA GLU A 121 10.85 19.41 -6.59
C GLU A 121 10.62 17.90 -6.69
N ARG A 122 11.68 17.11 -6.84
CA ARG A 122 11.61 15.63 -6.89
C ARG A 122 10.97 15.02 -5.66
N ILE A 123 11.35 15.48 -4.46
CA ILE A 123 10.76 14.97 -3.23
C ILE A 123 9.25 15.23 -3.23
N ILE A 124 8.81 16.42 -3.63
CA ILE A 124 7.38 16.77 -3.70
C ILE A 124 6.68 15.92 -4.75
N THR A 125 7.18 15.89 -5.99
CA THR A 125 6.53 15.18 -7.11
C THR A 125 6.54 13.67 -6.92
N HIS A 126 7.67 13.07 -6.52
CA HIS A 126 7.75 11.63 -6.30
C HIS A 126 6.95 11.18 -5.08
N THR A 127 6.95 11.97 -3.99
CA THR A 127 6.09 11.66 -2.84
C THR A 127 4.63 11.78 -3.23
N PHE A 128 4.25 12.80 -3.99
CA PHE A 128 2.87 12.96 -4.48
C PHE A 128 2.46 11.80 -5.39
N ALA A 129 3.26 11.47 -6.41
CA ALA A 129 2.99 10.38 -7.33
C ALA A 129 2.89 9.03 -6.60
N TRP A 130 3.86 8.68 -5.77
CA TRP A 130 3.83 7.42 -5.03
C TRP A 130 2.67 7.39 -4.02
N PHE A 131 2.53 8.43 -3.20
CA PHE A 131 1.59 8.45 -2.09
C PHE A 131 0.14 8.67 -2.52
N VAL A 132 -0.13 9.59 -3.45
CA VAL A 132 -1.49 9.92 -3.88
C VAL A 132 -1.91 9.00 -5.01
N VAL A 133 -1.21 9.00 -6.15
CA VAL A 133 -1.58 8.17 -7.31
C VAL A 133 -1.48 6.69 -6.95
N GLY A 134 -0.35 6.26 -6.38
CA GLY A 134 -0.15 4.86 -6.00
C GLY A 134 -1.18 4.36 -4.97
N ARG A 135 -1.58 5.20 -4.01
CA ARG A 135 -2.65 4.86 -3.05
C ARG A 135 -4.00 4.73 -3.75
N ILE A 136 -4.40 5.73 -4.55
CA ILE A 136 -5.70 5.72 -5.23
C ILE A 136 -5.79 4.51 -6.18
N MET A 137 -4.73 4.19 -6.92
CA MET A 137 -4.69 3.01 -7.77
C MET A 137 -4.83 1.69 -6.99
N CYS A 138 -4.17 1.57 -5.84
CA CYS A 138 -4.29 0.38 -4.99
C CYS A 138 -5.69 0.27 -4.36
N ASP A 139 -6.22 1.38 -3.85
CA ASP A 139 -7.49 1.42 -3.14
C ASP A 139 -8.66 1.19 -4.10
N SER A 140 -8.69 1.87 -5.24
CA SER A 140 -9.73 1.72 -6.28
C SER A 140 -9.88 0.28 -6.77
N ARG A 141 -8.76 -0.42 -7.04
CA ARG A 141 -8.78 -1.85 -7.40
C ARG A 141 -9.39 -2.73 -6.31
N CYS A 142 -9.05 -2.47 -5.06
CA CYS A 142 -9.60 -3.21 -3.93
C CYS A 142 -11.08 -2.89 -3.69
N ARG A 143 -11.50 -1.63 -3.88
CA ARG A 143 -12.90 -1.20 -3.80
C ARG A 143 -13.73 -1.82 -4.91
N LEU A 144 -13.23 -1.83 -6.15
CA LEU A 144 -13.91 -2.47 -7.27
C LEU A 144 -14.12 -3.96 -6.98
N ALA A 145 -13.09 -4.65 -6.50
CA ALA A 145 -13.21 -6.04 -6.07
C ALA A 145 -14.25 -6.19 -4.94
N SER A 146 -14.23 -5.33 -3.93
CA SER A 146 -15.19 -5.42 -2.82
C SER A 146 -16.64 -5.19 -3.28
N ILE A 147 -16.88 -4.25 -4.20
CA ILE A 147 -18.20 -4.01 -4.79
C ILE A 147 -18.70 -5.27 -5.51
N ILE A 148 -17.85 -5.91 -6.31
CA ILE A 148 -18.22 -7.13 -7.05
C ILE A 148 -18.52 -8.28 -6.08
N PHE A 149 -17.60 -8.61 -5.17
CA PHE A 149 -17.76 -9.75 -4.27
C PHE A 149 -18.89 -9.57 -3.24
N VAL A 150 -19.07 -8.36 -2.70
CA VAL A 150 -20.15 -8.06 -1.76
C VAL A 150 -21.49 -7.91 -2.49
N GLY A 151 -21.49 -7.35 -3.70
CA GLY A 151 -22.67 -7.19 -4.55
C GLY A 151 -23.26 -8.53 -4.97
N LEU A 152 -22.40 -9.47 -5.39
CA LEU A 152 -22.79 -10.85 -5.72
C LEU A 152 -23.13 -11.70 -4.48
N GLY A 153 -22.92 -11.17 -3.28
CA GLY A 153 -23.23 -11.85 -2.02
C GLY A 153 -22.24 -12.95 -1.63
N PHE A 154 -21.06 -13.01 -2.26
CA PHE A 154 -20.03 -13.97 -1.90
C PHE A 154 -19.37 -13.66 -0.56
N HIS A 155 -19.15 -12.37 -0.27
CA HIS A 155 -18.57 -11.89 0.97
C HIS A 155 -19.52 -10.91 1.67
N SER A 156 -19.43 -10.83 2.99
CA SER A 156 -20.07 -9.82 3.81
C SER A 156 -19.27 -8.50 3.81
N PRO A 157 -19.93 -7.34 4.03
CA PRO A 157 -19.25 -6.05 4.10
C PRO A 157 -18.10 -5.96 5.12
N SER A 158 -18.23 -6.65 6.26
CA SER A 158 -17.23 -6.62 7.34
C SER A 158 -15.93 -7.36 7.00
N GLU A 159 -15.93 -8.22 5.99
CA GLU A 159 -14.74 -8.94 5.52
C GLU A 159 -13.81 -8.08 4.65
N TRP A 160 -14.26 -6.87 4.29
CA TRP A 160 -13.51 -5.92 3.46
C TRP A 160 -13.17 -4.63 4.23
N PRO A 161 -12.30 -4.71 5.26
CA PRO A 161 -11.80 -3.54 5.95
C PRO A 161 -10.91 -2.72 5.00
N PRO A 162 -10.69 -1.43 5.31
CA PRO A 162 -9.82 -0.56 4.54
C PRO A 162 -8.48 -1.21 4.21
N VAL A 163 -7.95 -0.90 3.03
CA VAL A 163 -6.64 -1.39 2.58
C VAL A 163 -5.51 -0.65 3.29
N PHE A 164 -5.72 0.65 3.48
CA PHE A 164 -4.79 1.55 4.14
C PHE A 164 -5.24 1.86 5.57
N GLY A 165 -4.26 2.06 6.45
CA GLY A 165 -4.48 2.56 7.81
C GLY A 165 -4.68 4.08 7.86
N LYS A 166 -4.70 4.62 9.08
CA LYS A 166 -4.89 6.05 9.31
C LYS A 166 -3.61 6.82 9.02
N MET A 167 -3.71 7.89 8.24
CA MET A 167 -2.55 8.71 7.86
C MET A 167 -1.80 9.28 9.06
N LYS A 168 -2.54 9.62 10.13
CA LYS A 168 -1.98 10.18 11.38
C LYS A 168 -0.97 9.27 12.10
N ASP A 169 -0.92 7.99 11.73
CA ASP A 169 -0.02 7.01 12.31
C ASP A 169 1.27 6.85 11.48
N ALA A 170 1.35 7.40 10.26
CA ALA A 170 2.45 7.19 9.31
C ALA A 170 3.72 8.05 9.57
N TYR A 171 4.03 8.36 10.83
CA TYR A 171 5.17 9.21 11.20
C TYR A 171 6.47 8.44 11.51
N THR A 172 6.51 7.13 11.26
CA THR A 172 7.77 6.36 11.24
C THR A 172 7.70 5.37 10.09
N LEU A 173 8.84 4.95 9.53
CA LEU A 173 8.88 3.99 8.43
C LEU A 173 8.20 2.66 8.82
N ARG A 174 8.38 2.19 10.05
CA ARG A 174 7.68 0.99 10.53
C ARG A 174 6.17 1.15 10.55
N LYS A 175 5.66 2.32 10.92
CA LYS A 175 4.22 2.58 10.93
C LYS A 175 3.67 2.83 9.52
N LEU A 176 4.45 3.50 8.67
CA LEU A 176 4.14 3.67 7.26
C LEU A 176 3.91 2.30 6.63
N TRP A 177 4.90 1.41 6.60
CA TRP A 177 4.79 0.12 5.93
C TRP A 177 3.97 -0.93 6.71
N GLY A 178 4.03 -0.87 8.05
CA GLY A 178 3.43 -1.88 8.93
C GLY A 178 2.05 -1.52 9.47
N THR A 179 1.45 -0.40 9.10
CA THR A 179 0.11 -0.01 9.58
C THR A 179 -0.64 0.81 8.54
N PHE A 180 0.02 1.78 7.89
CA PHE A 180 -0.64 2.67 6.96
C PHE A 180 -0.72 2.13 5.53
N TRP A 181 0.40 1.76 4.91
CA TRP A 181 0.48 1.33 3.52
C TRP A 181 -0.28 0.02 3.29
N HIS A 182 -0.64 -0.33 2.05
CA HIS A 182 -1.55 -1.45 1.78
C HIS A 182 -1.14 -2.76 2.50
N GLN A 183 -2.04 -3.36 3.28
CA GLN A 183 -1.72 -4.55 4.08
C GLN A 183 -2.02 -5.89 3.38
N MET A 184 -2.40 -5.87 2.10
CA MET A 184 -2.89 -7.04 1.36
C MET A 184 -1.83 -8.16 1.22
N LEU A 185 -0.60 -7.80 0.84
CA LEU A 185 0.47 -8.77 0.58
C LEU A 185 1.26 -9.15 1.83
N ARG A 186 1.10 -8.42 2.93
CA ARG A 186 1.93 -8.57 4.13
C ARG A 186 1.97 -10.01 4.66
N PRO A 187 0.86 -10.74 4.82
CA PRO A 187 0.89 -12.11 5.35
C PRO A 187 1.71 -13.04 4.48
N THR A 188 1.51 -12.98 3.16
CA THR A 188 2.22 -13.81 2.18
C THR A 188 3.71 -13.52 2.19
N LEU A 189 4.11 -12.25 2.06
CA LEU A 189 5.52 -11.86 2.02
C LEU A 189 6.24 -12.19 3.34
N THR A 190 5.56 -11.97 4.48
CA THR A 190 6.11 -12.28 5.81
C THR A 190 6.28 -13.78 6.01
N ALA A 191 5.32 -14.61 5.56
CA ALA A 191 5.41 -16.06 5.66
C ALA A 191 6.62 -16.59 4.88
N VAL A 192 6.76 -16.19 3.61
CA VAL A 192 7.92 -16.57 2.78
C VAL A 192 9.22 -16.12 3.42
N SER A 193 9.29 -14.86 3.85
CA SER A 193 10.50 -14.33 4.46
C SER A 193 10.87 -15.09 5.73
N LYS A 194 9.90 -15.44 6.58
CA LYS A 194 10.14 -16.25 7.79
C LYS A 194 10.63 -17.65 7.44
N TRP A 195 10.08 -18.29 6.43
CA TRP A 195 10.58 -19.59 5.99
C TRP A 195 12.02 -19.52 5.51
N ILE A 196 12.39 -18.47 4.74
CA ILE A 196 13.78 -18.24 4.34
C ILE A 196 14.67 -18.03 5.57
N THR A 197 14.35 -17.07 6.44
CA THR A 197 15.23 -16.71 7.55
C THR A 197 15.37 -17.79 8.60
N CYS A 198 14.31 -18.58 8.82
CA CYS A 198 14.22 -19.47 9.97
C CYS A 198 14.31 -20.95 9.57
N GLY A 199 13.71 -21.31 8.44
CA GLY A 199 13.71 -22.67 7.93
C GLY A 199 14.92 -22.99 7.07
N VAL A 200 15.37 -22.03 6.24
CA VAL A 200 16.53 -22.24 5.36
C VAL A 200 17.82 -21.78 6.04
N LEU A 201 17.85 -20.53 6.52
CA LEU A 201 19.06 -19.91 7.09
C LEU A 201 19.27 -20.23 8.58
N HIS A 202 18.26 -20.80 9.26
CA HIS A 202 18.34 -21.17 10.67
C HIS A 202 18.80 -20.03 11.60
N LEU A 203 18.41 -18.79 11.30
CA LEU A 203 18.84 -17.64 12.09
C LEU A 203 18.25 -17.70 13.51
N PRO A 204 19.04 -17.37 14.56
CA PRO A 204 18.61 -17.45 15.94
C PRO A 204 17.50 -16.44 16.25
N LYS A 205 16.54 -16.84 17.10
CA LYS A 205 15.42 -16.00 17.54
C LYS A 205 15.34 -15.88 19.06
N PRO A 206 15.09 -14.67 19.61
CA PRO A 206 15.06 -13.38 18.92
C PRO A 206 16.48 -12.87 18.64
N SER A 207 16.76 -12.36 17.43
CA SER A 207 18.02 -11.67 17.13
C SER A 207 17.83 -10.50 16.16
N LEU A 208 18.73 -9.51 16.20
CA LEU A 208 18.71 -8.38 15.26
C LEU A 208 18.99 -8.83 13.83
N LEU A 209 19.88 -9.81 13.65
CA LEU A 209 20.19 -10.38 12.35
C LEU A 209 18.94 -11.00 11.73
N GLU A 210 18.24 -11.88 12.45
CA GLU A 210 16.98 -12.47 11.97
C GLU A 210 15.95 -11.40 11.61
N ARG A 211 15.76 -10.40 12.47
CA ARG A 211 14.79 -9.32 12.26
C ARG A 211 15.06 -8.53 10.98
N TYR A 212 16.29 -8.07 10.76
CA TYR A 212 16.61 -7.24 9.60
C TYR A 212 16.72 -8.06 8.31
N THR A 213 17.23 -9.29 8.37
CA THR A 213 17.19 -10.21 7.23
C THR A 213 15.74 -10.54 6.84
N ASN A 214 14.84 -10.70 7.82
CA ASN A 214 13.42 -10.94 7.53
C ASN A 214 12.79 -9.74 6.83
N VAL A 215 13.03 -8.53 7.32
CA VAL A 215 12.56 -7.29 6.68
C VAL A 215 13.12 -7.17 5.24
N PHE A 216 14.41 -7.43 5.06
CA PHE A 216 15.05 -7.40 3.74
C PHE A 216 14.35 -8.34 2.75
N PHE A 217 14.11 -9.59 3.12
CA PHE A 217 13.43 -10.54 2.24
C PHE A 217 11.96 -10.19 2.00
N VAL A 218 11.25 -9.57 2.95
CA VAL A 218 9.88 -9.07 2.71
C VAL A 218 9.90 -8.00 1.62
N PHE A 219 10.81 -7.03 1.73
CA PHE A 219 10.91 -5.95 0.75
C PHE A 219 11.50 -6.40 -0.58
N LEU A 220 12.46 -7.32 -0.60
CA LEU A 220 13.00 -7.89 -1.83
C LEU A 220 11.92 -8.61 -2.64
N GLN A 221 11.07 -9.41 -1.99
CA GLN A 221 9.94 -10.06 -2.68
C GLN A 221 8.94 -9.02 -3.22
N SER A 222 8.64 -7.97 -2.45
CA SER A 222 7.82 -6.86 -2.94
C SER A 222 8.46 -6.20 -4.16
N ALA A 223 9.78 -6.00 -4.14
CA ALA A 223 10.52 -5.42 -5.24
C ALA A 223 10.38 -6.26 -6.51
N LEU A 224 10.59 -7.58 -6.42
CA LEU A 224 10.50 -8.47 -7.57
C LEU A 224 9.10 -8.47 -8.20
N LEU A 225 8.05 -8.41 -7.38
CA LEU A 225 6.67 -8.27 -7.89
C LEU A 225 6.50 -6.95 -8.66
N HIS A 226 7.06 -5.86 -8.16
CA HIS A 226 7.01 -4.57 -8.87
C HIS A 226 7.90 -4.56 -10.11
N THR A 227 9.06 -5.20 -10.10
CA THR A 227 9.90 -5.36 -11.30
C THR A 227 9.15 -6.10 -12.41
N MET A 228 8.37 -7.13 -12.05
CA MET A 228 7.51 -7.82 -13.01
C MET A 228 6.44 -6.90 -13.60
N LEU A 229 5.85 -6.03 -12.79
CA LEU A 229 4.87 -5.05 -13.27
C LEU A 229 5.51 -3.99 -14.19
N ASP A 230 6.69 -3.49 -13.83
CA ASP A 230 7.48 -2.57 -14.67
C ASP A 230 7.78 -3.19 -16.04
N MET A 231 8.20 -4.46 -16.08
CA MET A 231 8.44 -5.19 -17.33
C MET A 231 7.18 -5.34 -18.18
N VAL A 232 6.03 -5.64 -17.58
CA VAL A 232 4.74 -5.68 -18.29
C VAL A 232 4.34 -4.28 -18.80
N ALA A 233 4.66 -3.24 -18.04
CA ALA A 233 4.50 -1.84 -18.45
C ALA A 233 5.48 -1.39 -19.54
N GLY A 234 6.48 -2.22 -19.90
CA GLY A 234 7.43 -1.95 -20.97
C GLY A 234 8.75 -1.31 -20.52
N ILE A 235 9.00 -1.26 -19.21
CA ILE A 235 10.28 -0.79 -18.66
C ILE A 235 11.26 -1.99 -18.58
N PRO A 236 12.41 -1.95 -19.27
CA PRO A 236 13.42 -2.99 -19.19
C PRO A 236 13.95 -3.17 -17.77
N LEU A 237 14.41 -4.39 -17.47
CA LEU A 237 14.88 -4.76 -16.14
C LEU A 237 16.00 -3.85 -15.64
N GLU A 238 16.95 -3.48 -16.49
CA GLU A 238 18.09 -2.63 -16.13
C GLU A 238 17.67 -1.21 -15.70
N PHE A 239 16.50 -0.73 -16.15
CA PHE A 239 15.97 0.59 -15.79
C PHE A 239 14.94 0.55 -14.67
N SER A 240 14.52 -0.63 -14.22
CA SER A 240 13.63 -0.76 -13.06
C SER A 240 14.40 -0.48 -11.77
N GLY A 241 14.13 0.66 -11.13
CA GLY A 241 14.68 0.98 -9.81
C GLY A 241 13.86 0.44 -8.64
N THR A 242 13.00 -0.56 -8.88
CA THR A 242 12.17 -1.21 -7.84
C THR A 242 13.00 -1.89 -6.75
N VAL A 243 14.02 -2.68 -7.14
CA VAL A 243 14.92 -3.38 -6.21
C VAL A 243 15.60 -2.44 -5.22
N PRO A 244 16.34 -1.40 -5.66
CA PRO A 244 16.96 -0.46 -4.72
C PRO A 244 15.92 0.29 -3.88
N PHE A 245 14.79 0.73 -4.44
CA PHE A 245 13.74 1.44 -3.70
C PHE A 245 13.16 0.62 -2.53
N PHE A 246 12.77 -0.63 -2.77
CA PHE A 246 12.15 -1.42 -1.71
C PHE A 246 13.19 -1.92 -0.70
N THR A 247 14.33 -2.44 -1.16
CA THR A 247 15.30 -3.09 -0.26
C THR A 247 16.02 -2.12 0.67
N ILE A 248 16.28 -0.88 0.22
CA ILE A 248 16.90 0.16 1.04
C ILE A 248 16.07 0.50 2.28
N THR A 249 14.75 0.26 2.26
CA THR A 249 13.87 0.45 3.43
C THR A 249 14.35 -0.31 4.66
N THR A 250 15.05 -1.44 4.48
CA THR A 250 15.68 -2.18 5.57
C THR A 250 16.71 -1.31 6.30
N LEU A 251 17.56 -0.60 5.57
CA LEU A 251 18.51 0.36 6.13
C LEU A 251 17.78 1.51 6.83
N GLY A 252 16.69 2.01 6.24
CA GLY A 252 15.85 3.03 6.87
C GLY A 252 15.30 2.58 8.23
N PHE A 253 14.88 1.31 8.34
CA PHE A 253 14.45 0.72 9.62
C PHE A 253 15.59 0.59 10.63
N MET A 254 16.82 0.30 10.18
CA MET A 254 18.00 0.22 11.06
C MET A 254 18.38 1.61 11.60
N ILE A 255 18.38 2.63 10.74
CA ILE A 255 18.64 4.02 11.12
C ILE A 255 17.57 4.52 12.09
N GLU A 256 16.29 4.33 11.76
CA GLU A 256 15.16 4.74 12.61
C GLU A 256 15.23 4.10 14.00
N ASP A 257 15.49 2.79 14.08
CA ASP A 257 15.64 2.09 15.36
C ASP A 257 16.86 2.58 16.15
N GLY A 258 17.99 2.79 15.47
CA GLY A 258 19.22 3.29 16.08
C GLY A 258 19.04 4.66 16.70
N VAL A 259 18.45 5.61 15.96
CA VAL A 259 18.17 6.97 16.45
C VAL A 259 17.20 6.93 17.63
N GLN A 260 16.13 6.12 17.56
CA GLN A 260 15.19 5.99 18.66
C GLN A 260 15.83 5.39 19.92
N GLU A 261 16.73 4.42 19.77
CA GLU A 261 17.45 3.81 20.89
C GLU A 261 18.45 4.77 21.53
N VAL A 262 19.25 5.49 20.72
CA VAL A 262 20.17 6.52 21.21
C VAL A 262 19.40 7.61 21.96
N TYR A 263 18.29 8.09 21.40
CA TYR A 263 17.46 9.10 22.05
C TYR A 263 16.93 8.62 23.42
N LYS A 264 16.44 7.38 23.51
CA LYS A 264 15.98 6.79 24.78
C LYS A 264 17.10 6.73 25.82
N ARG A 265 18.31 6.31 25.41
CA ARG A 265 19.47 6.22 26.32
C ARG A 265 19.94 7.58 26.81
N VAL A 266 19.99 8.57 25.93
CA VAL A 266 20.46 9.93 26.27
C VAL A 266 19.46 10.67 27.16
N THR A 267 18.17 10.55 26.88
CA THR A 267 17.14 11.33 27.58
C THR A 267 16.55 10.63 28.81
N GLY A 268 16.81 9.33 28.99
CA GLY A 268 16.11 8.49 29.96
C GLY A 268 14.59 8.41 29.73
N SER A 269 14.11 8.92 28.57
CA SER A 269 12.69 9.06 28.27
C SER A 269 12.08 7.69 27.96
N ASN A 270 11.41 7.11 28.96
CA ASN A 270 10.56 5.94 28.79
C ASN A 270 9.08 6.32 28.54
N THR A 271 8.81 7.58 28.17
CA THR A 271 7.44 8.07 28.08
C THR A 271 6.72 7.49 26.86
N GLN A 272 5.64 6.75 27.13
CA GLN A 272 4.71 6.25 26.11
C GLN A 272 3.96 7.39 25.38
N ALA A 273 3.86 8.58 26.01
CA ALA A 273 3.23 9.75 25.41
C ALA A 273 4.15 10.38 24.35
N ILE A 274 3.75 10.26 23.09
CA ILE A 274 4.50 10.81 21.96
C ILE A 274 4.10 12.28 21.79
N SER A 275 5.02 13.18 22.16
CA SER A 275 4.85 14.61 21.96
C SER A 275 4.65 14.98 20.48
N ILE A 276 3.92 16.07 20.22
CA ILE A 276 3.61 16.55 18.87
C ILE A 276 4.89 16.77 18.05
N TRP A 277 5.94 17.32 18.66
CA TRP A 277 7.21 17.53 17.97
C TRP A 277 7.86 16.21 17.52
N LYS A 278 7.75 15.13 18.31
CA LYS A 278 8.28 13.80 17.93
C LYS A 278 7.58 13.28 16.68
N ARG A 279 6.28 13.55 16.54
CA ARG A 279 5.52 13.23 15.33
C ARG A 279 5.97 14.09 14.15
N ALA A 280 6.14 15.40 14.34
CA ALA A 280 6.62 16.29 13.28
C ALA A 280 7.98 15.85 12.72
N VAL A 281 8.95 15.58 13.59
CA VAL A 281 10.27 15.03 13.21
C VAL A 281 10.11 13.70 12.47
N GLY A 282 9.24 12.82 12.96
CA GLY A 282 8.94 11.55 12.32
C GLY A 282 8.35 11.69 10.91
N TYR A 283 7.41 12.62 10.70
CA TYR A 283 6.88 12.91 9.37
C TYR A 283 7.94 13.47 8.43
N THR A 284 8.78 14.41 8.89
CA THR A 284 9.90 14.92 8.09
C THR A 284 10.82 13.76 7.66
N TRP A 285 11.19 12.88 8.60
CA TRP A 285 11.99 11.69 8.30
C TRP A 285 11.33 10.79 7.25
N VAL A 286 10.05 10.47 7.41
CA VAL A 286 9.33 9.60 6.47
C VAL A 286 9.22 10.23 5.09
N ILE A 287 8.85 11.51 4.99
CA ILE A 287 8.71 12.24 3.72
C ILE A 287 10.06 12.36 3.02
N SER A 288 11.12 12.74 3.73
CA SER A 288 12.46 12.83 3.15
C SER A 288 12.97 11.47 2.70
N TRP A 289 12.79 10.42 3.51
CA TRP A 289 13.20 9.06 3.16
C TRP A 289 12.47 8.56 1.92
N VAL A 290 11.14 8.63 1.91
CA VAL A 290 10.33 8.18 0.78
C VAL A 290 10.61 9.03 -0.45
N GLY A 291 10.62 10.36 -0.36
CA GLY A 291 10.85 11.23 -1.50
C GLY A 291 12.21 10.99 -2.19
N VAL A 292 13.27 10.81 -1.40
CA VAL A 292 14.60 10.49 -1.95
C VAL A 292 14.61 9.10 -2.56
N THR A 293 14.21 8.07 -1.80
CA THR A 293 14.29 6.67 -2.26
C THR A 293 13.32 6.37 -3.40
N ALA A 294 12.14 6.99 -3.43
CA ALA A 294 11.14 6.86 -4.49
C ALA A 294 11.67 7.37 -5.83
N THR A 295 12.73 8.20 -5.86
CA THR A 295 13.39 8.60 -7.11
C THR A 295 13.86 7.40 -7.93
N TRP A 296 14.32 6.32 -7.30
CA TRP A 296 14.65 5.09 -8.03
C TRP A 296 13.42 4.47 -8.72
N PHE A 297 12.25 4.52 -8.09
CA PHE A 297 11.07 3.82 -8.56
C PHE A 297 10.18 4.68 -9.48
N VAL A 298 9.95 5.93 -9.09
CA VAL A 298 9.03 6.86 -9.75
C VAL A 298 9.64 7.44 -11.01
N HIS A 299 10.95 7.75 -11.03
CA HIS A 299 11.60 8.30 -12.23
C HIS A 299 11.46 7.39 -13.45
N PRO A 300 11.79 6.07 -13.38
CA PRO A 300 11.52 5.18 -14.50
C PRO A 300 10.05 5.08 -14.85
N ASN A 301 9.14 5.03 -13.87
CA ASN A 301 7.71 4.95 -14.13
C ASN A 301 7.16 6.20 -14.84
N MET A 302 7.67 7.39 -14.54
CA MET A 302 7.24 8.64 -15.17
C MET A 302 7.92 8.91 -16.51
N GLN A 303 9.22 8.62 -16.64
CA GLN A 303 10.02 8.99 -17.82
C GLN A 303 10.11 7.89 -18.87
N ASN A 304 10.00 6.63 -18.45
CA ASN A 304 10.30 5.49 -19.31
C ASN A 304 9.07 4.63 -19.64
N THR A 305 7.89 4.92 -19.07
CA THR A 305 6.66 4.21 -19.45
C THR A 305 6.21 4.73 -20.81
N PRO A 306 6.01 3.86 -21.83
CA PRO A 306 5.55 4.29 -23.14
C PRO A 306 4.19 5.02 -23.06
N PRO A 307 3.95 6.07 -23.85
CA PRO A 307 2.67 6.82 -23.86
C PRO A 307 1.43 5.93 -24.06
N SER A 308 1.56 4.84 -24.82
CA SER A 308 0.49 3.84 -24.99
C SER A 308 0.12 3.08 -23.71
N LYS A 309 0.93 3.19 -22.65
CA LYS A 309 0.80 2.47 -21.37
C LYS A 309 0.81 3.40 -20.15
N THR A 310 0.86 4.72 -20.33
CA THR A 310 0.81 5.71 -19.23
C THR A 310 -0.60 5.93 -18.69
N SER A 311 -1.64 5.43 -19.38
CA SER A 311 -3.03 5.64 -18.96
C SER A 311 -3.37 4.90 -17.65
N PHE A 312 -3.74 5.66 -16.63
CA PHE A 312 -4.23 5.16 -15.34
C PHE A 312 -5.69 4.71 -15.41
N ILE A 313 -6.46 5.31 -16.33
CA ILE A 313 -7.89 5.06 -16.52
C ILE A 313 -8.20 4.71 -17.98
N PRO A 314 -9.22 3.88 -18.22
CA PRO A 314 -9.56 3.43 -19.57
C PRO A 314 -10.28 4.50 -20.41
N TYR A 315 -10.94 5.47 -19.77
CA TYR A 315 -11.72 6.49 -20.47
C TYR A 315 -11.60 7.86 -19.78
N SER A 316 -11.09 8.86 -20.51
CA SER A 316 -10.88 10.20 -19.97
C SER A 316 -12.14 11.06 -20.08
N PHE A 317 -12.75 11.44 -18.97
CA PHE A 317 -13.89 12.37 -18.99
C PHE A 317 -13.43 13.81 -19.20
N SER A 318 -12.26 14.17 -18.66
CA SER A 318 -11.68 15.51 -18.79
C SER A 318 -11.46 15.90 -20.25
N ASP A 319 -11.12 14.95 -21.12
CA ASP A 319 -10.98 15.19 -22.56
C ASP A 319 -12.32 15.47 -23.26
N HIS A 320 -13.43 14.94 -22.74
CA HIS A 320 -14.74 15.00 -23.41
C HIS A 320 -15.66 16.09 -22.86
N VAL A 321 -15.71 16.29 -21.54
CA VAL A 321 -16.59 17.26 -20.86
C VAL A 321 -15.85 18.44 -20.24
N GLY A 322 -14.51 18.46 -20.38
CA GLY A 322 -13.62 19.49 -19.87
C GLY A 322 -13.17 19.24 -18.43
N ALA A 323 -11.87 19.43 -18.18
CA ALA A 323 -11.25 19.25 -16.86
C ALA A 323 -11.89 20.11 -15.75
N GLN A 324 -12.38 21.31 -16.07
CA GLN A 324 -13.06 22.17 -15.08
C GLN A 324 -14.35 21.52 -14.54
N SER A 325 -15.12 20.86 -15.42
CA SER A 325 -16.34 20.16 -15.04
C SER A 325 -16.04 18.98 -14.12
N VAL A 326 -15.02 18.18 -14.47
CA VAL A 326 -14.58 17.03 -13.67
C VAL A 326 -14.00 17.50 -12.33
N ALA A 327 -13.23 18.59 -12.30
CA ALA A 327 -12.73 19.20 -11.07
C ALA A 327 -13.88 19.68 -10.16
N GLY A 328 -14.89 20.34 -10.72
CA GLY A 328 -16.09 20.74 -9.99
C GLY A 328 -16.80 19.52 -9.37
N PHE A 329 -16.97 18.45 -10.14
CA PHE A 329 -17.51 17.18 -9.64
C PHE A 329 -16.65 16.60 -8.50
N ALA A 330 -15.33 16.51 -8.68
CA ALA A 330 -14.41 15.92 -7.70
C ALA A 330 -14.42 16.71 -6.37
N VAL A 331 -14.44 18.04 -6.42
CA VAL A 331 -14.53 18.89 -5.23
C VAL A 331 -15.85 18.70 -4.51
N ILE A 332 -16.98 18.81 -5.22
CA ILE A 332 -18.32 18.69 -4.63
C ILE A 332 -18.54 17.30 -4.04
N SER A 333 -18.25 16.25 -4.82
CA SER A 333 -18.43 14.87 -4.36
C SER A 333 -17.45 14.51 -3.24
N GLY A 334 -16.22 15.05 -3.24
CA GLY A 334 -15.27 14.90 -2.14
C GLY A 334 -15.81 15.47 -0.82
N LEU A 335 -16.38 16.69 -0.85
CA LEU A 335 -17.03 17.29 0.32
C LEU A 335 -18.20 16.44 0.80
N VAL A 336 -19.05 15.97 -0.11
CA VAL A 336 -20.16 15.06 0.23
C VAL A 336 -19.64 13.78 0.88
N LEU A 337 -18.57 13.17 0.38
CA LEU A 337 -17.99 11.96 0.95
C LEU A 337 -17.45 12.18 2.37
N ILE A 338 -16.80 13.31 2.63
CA ILE A 338 -16.31 13.68 3.96
C ILE A 338 -17.48 13.83 4.93
N PHE A 339 -18.46 14.67 4.60
CA PHE A 339 -19.54 15.03 5.53
C PHE A 339 -20.63 13.96 5.64
N ARG A 340 -20.99 13.27 4.55
CA ARG A 340 -22.10 12.32 4.51
C ARG A 340 -21.67 10.88 4.74
N PHE A 341 -20.46 10.52 4.33
CA PHE A 341 -19.96 9.14 4.33
C PHE A 341 -18.74 8.93 5.23
N GLY A 342 -18.25 9.97 5.93
CA GLY A 342 -17.06 9.86 6.80
C GLY A 342 -15.86 9.29 6.04
N GLY A 343 -15.69 9.67 4.78
CA GLY A 343 -14.52 9.29 3.99
C GLY A 343 -13.29 10.06 4.45
N GLU A 344 -12.18 9.34 4.66
CA GLU A 344 -10.85 9.94 4.54
C GLU A 344 -10.56 10.00 3.04
N VAL A 345 -11.11 11.05 2.40
CA VAL A 345 -11.07 11.31 0.96
C VAL A 345 -9.91 12.24 0.65
#